data_AF-A0A6I5CQ22-F1
#
_entry.id   AF-A0A6I5CQ22-F1
#
_cell.length_a   1.000
_cell.length_b   1.000
_cell.length_c   1.000
_cell.angle_alpha   90.00
_cell.angle_beta   90.00
_cell.angle_gamma   90.00
#
_symmetry.space_group_name_H-M   'P 1'
#
loop_
_entity.id
_entity.type
_entity.pdbx_description
1 polymer ?
#
loop_
_entity_poly.entity_id
_entity_poly.type
_entity_poly.pdbx_seq_one_letter_code
_entity_poly.pdbx_strand_id
1 'polypeptide(L)'
;PAEEPRERRPAGRRSEPVVLASGNLGLVSFPDVPHRMSREEIDARHPALLPTLANHPGVGFLLVRSEEHGGVVLGARGAERPLAALDADPGPLAVFGPGAADAVRRTHSFPHTADIMVNSCHDPDDGEVLAFEEQIGSHGGLGG
;
A
#
# COMPACT_ATOMS: atom_id res chain seq x y z
N PRO A 1 -9.37 -52.37 14.26
CA PRO A 1 -8.61 -51.11 14.47
C PRO A 1 -7.61 -50.90 13.32
N ALA A 2 -7.98 -50.10 12.33
CA ALA A 2 -7.10 -49.71 11.24
C ALA A 2 -6.59 -48.29 11.53
N GLU A 3 -5.27 -48.13 11.63
CA GLU A 3 -4.63 -46.82 11.67
C GLU A 3 -4.69 -46.20 10.27
N GLU A 4 -5.33 -45.05 10.14
CA GLU A 4 -5.29 -44.26 8.91
C GLU A 4 -3.91 -43.60 8.76
N PRO A 5 -3.35 -43.53 7.54
CA PRO A 5 -2.04 -42.94 7.33
C PRO A 5 -2.11 -41.44 7.59
N ARG A 6 -1.26 -40.93 8.48
CA ARG A 6 -1.04 -39.49 8.64
C ARG A 6 -0.59 -38.91 7.30
N GLU A 7 -1.50 -38.20 6.64
CA GLU A 7 -1.17 -37.39 5.47
C GLU A 7 -0.03 -36.44 5.82
N ARG A 8 1.09 -36.63 5.15
CA ARG A 8 2.21 -35.69 5.16
C ARG A 8 1.73 -34.41 4.48
N ARG A 9 1.38 -33.42 5.31
CA ARG A 9 1.05 -32.06 4.87
C ARG A 9 2.24 -31.51 4.06
N PRO A 10 2.05 -31.12 2.78
CA PRO A 10 3.16 -30.70 1.95
C PRO A 10 3.78 -29.42 2.53
N ALA A 11 5.11 -29.36 2.54
CA ALA A 11 5.85 -28.18 2.94
C ALA A 11 5.52 -27.00 2.00
N GLY A 12 5.02 -25.91 2.59
CA GLY A 12 5.18 -24.55 2.06
C GLY A 12 4.29 -24.13 0.88
N ARG A 13 2.97 -24.13 1.02
CA ARG A 13 2.17 -23.12 0.30
C ARG A 13 2.31 -21.82 1.10
N ARG A 14 3.00 -20.82 0.53
CA ARG A 14 2.92 -19.45 1.06
C ARG A 14 1.45 -19.04 1.02
N SER A 15 0.96 -18.43 2.08
CA SER A 15 -0.39 -17.87 2.07
C SER A 15 -0.48 -16.83 0.95
N GLU A 16 -1.60 -16.84 0.21
CA GLU A 16 -1.87 -15.83 -0.81
C GLU A 16 -2.01 -14.45 -0.12
N PRO A 17 -1.54 -13.36 -0.76
CA PRO A 17 -1.74 -12.03 -0.23
C PRO A 17 -3.23 -11.70 -0.15
N VAL A 18 -3.62 -11.00 0.93
CA VAL A 18 -4.99 -10.48 1.07
C VAL A 18 -5.02 -9.07 0.51
N VAL A 19 -5.96 -8.81 -0.40
CA VAL A 19 -6.17 -7.50 -1.02
C VAL A 19 -7.58 -7.02 -0.68
N LEU A 20 -7.66 -5.83 -0.10
CA LEU A 20 -8.92 -5.13 0.18
C LEU A 20 -8.94 -3.83 -0.61
N ALA A 21 -10.04 -3.54 -1.31
CA ALA A 21 -10.25 -2.28 -2.01
C ALA A 21 -11.38 -1.49 -1.34
N SER A 22 -11.21 -0.17 -1.24
CA SER A 22 -12.25 0.77 -0.79
C SER A 22 -12.02 2.13 -1.43
N GLY A 23 -12.91 2.56 -2.32
CA GLY A 23 -12.79 3.76 -3.13
C GLY A 23 -11.44 3.79 -3.83
N ASN A 24 -10.65 4.84 -3.57
CA ASN A 24 -9.32 5.04 -4.14
C ASN A 24 -8.18 4.32 -3.41
N LEU A 25 -8.51 3.49 -2.42
CA LEU A 25 -7.57 2.85 -1.52
C LEU A 25 -7.52 1.34 -1.76
N GLY A 26 -6.34 0.81 -2.03
CA GLY A 26 -6.03 -0.61 -1.97
C GLY A 26 -5.15 -0.91 -0.76
N LEU A 27 -5.44 -1.99 -0.04
CA LEU A 27 -4.65 -2.47 1.09
C LEU A 27 -4.19 -3.90 0.79
N VAL A 28 -2.88 -4.12 0.81
CA VAL A 28 -2.27 -5.43 0.58
C VAL A 28 -1.56 -5.89 1.84
N SER A 29 -1.90 -7.08 2.31
CA SER A 29 -1.25 -7.71 3.47
C SER A 29 -0.78 -9.14 3.17
N PHE A 30 0.36 -9.53 3.74
CA PHE A 30 0.96 -10.86 3.66
C PHE A 30 0.73 -11.60 4.99
N PRO A 31 -0.38 -12.33 5.15
CA PRO A 31 -0.80 -12.88 6.44
C PRO A 31 0.09 -14.02 6.95
N ASP A 32 1.03 -14.52 6.14
CA ASP A 32 2.03 -15.49 6.57
C ASP A 32 3.21 -14.84 7.32
N VAL A 33 3.26 -13.51 7.40
CA VAL A 33 4.25 -12.75 8.17
C VAL A 33 3.56 -12.11 9.39
N PRO A 34 4.07 -12.31 10.62
CA PRO A 34 3.41 -11.86 11.85
C PRO A 34 3.59 -10.35 12.14
N HIS A 35 4.33 -9.64 11.29
CA HIS A 35 4.62 -8.22 11.39
C HIS A 35 4.34 -7.55 10.06
N ARG A 36 4.11 -6.23 10.10
CA ARG A 36 4.05 -5.42 8.88
C ARG A 36 5.39 -5.51 8.16
N MET A 37 5.47 -5.96 6.92
CA MET A 37 6.71 -6.06 6.17
C MET A 37 7.30 -4.68 5.83
N SER A 38 8.62 -4.57 5.79
CA SER A 38 9.33 -3.43 5.21
C SER A 38 9.35 -3.50 3.69
N ARG A 39 9.62 -2.36 3.05
CA ARG A 39 9.91 -2.24 1.63
C ARG A 39 11.04 -3.19 1.25
N GLU A 40 12.08 -3.25 2.07
CA GLU A 40 13.25 -4.10 1.86
C GLU A 40 12.89 -5.60 1.91
N GLU A 41 12.07 -6.01 2.89
CA GLU A 41 11.54 -7.38 2.98
C GLU A 41 10.63 -7.73 1.78
N ILE A 42 9.77 -6.79 1.36
CA ILE A 42 8.89 -6.96 0.20
C ILE A 42 9.70 -7.08 -1.08
N ASP A 43 10.70 -6.21 -1.30
CA ASP A 43 11.57 -6.25 -2.47
C ASP A 43 12.38 -7.56 -2.51
N ALA A 44 12.89 -8.04 -1.38
CA ALA A 44 13.60 -9.33 -1.32
C ALA A 44 12.68 -10.51 -1.65
N ARG A 45 11.43 -10.46 -1.21
CA ARG A 45 10.44 -11.54 -1.40
C ARG A 45 9.79 -11.47 -2.79
N HIS A 46 9.57 -10.28 -3.32
CA HIS A 46 8.82 -9.96 -4.53
C HIS A 46 9.47 -8.79 -5.32
N PRO A 47 10.63 -9.00 -5.98
CA PRO A 47 11.49 -7.92 -6.50
C PRO A 47 10.87 -6.95 -7.51
N ALA A 48 9.78 -7.32 -8.16
CA ALA A 48 9.10 -6.48 -9.14
C ALA A 48 7.80 -5.85 -8.62
N LEU A 49 7.32 -6.21 -7.43
CA LEU A 49 5.97 -5.87 -6.98
C LEU A 49 5.80 -4.36 -6.80
N LEU A 50 6.61 -3.73 -5.94
CA LEU A 50 6.55 -2.30 -5.67
C LEU A 50 6.81 -1.44 -6.91
N PRO A 51 7.86 -1.69 -7.73
CA PRO A 51 8.07 -0.89 -8.94
C PRO A 51 6.96 -1.12 -9.98
N THR A 52 6.39 -2.32 -10.09
CA THR A 52 5.26 -2.56 -11.02
C THR A 52 4.02 -1.78 -10.60
N LEU A 53 3.66 -1.85 -9.31
CA LEU A 53 2.51 -1.11 -8.78
C LEU A 53 2.71 0.40 -8.87
N ALA A 54 3.87 0.91 -8.47
CA ALA A 54 4.15 2.35 -8.48
C ALA A 54 4.19 2.96 -9.89
N ASN A 55 4.49 2.16 -10.93
CA ASN A 55 4.46 2.60 -12.33
C ASN A 55 3.13 2.30 -13.03
N HIS A 56 2.16 1.69 -12.36
CA HIS A 56 0.85 1.43 -12.95
C HIS A 56 0.11 2.76 -13.17
N PRO A 57 -0.48 3.01 -14.36
CA PRO A 57 -1.07 4.31 -14.68
C PRO A 57 -2.25 4.69 -13.75
N GLY A 58 -2.94 3.70 -13.18
CA GLY A 58 -4.01 3.91 -12.20
C GLY A 58 -3.55 4.10 -10.75
N VAL A 59 -2.24 4.08 -10.46
CA VAL A 59 -1.68 4.24 -9.11
C VAL A 59 -1.02 5.60 -8.98
N GLY A 60 -1.44 6.37 -7.99
CA GLY A 60 -0.84 7.67 -7.67
C GLY A 60 0.39 7.51 -6.79
N PHE A 61 0.26 6.70 -5.72
CA PHE A 61 1.38 6.38 -4.86
C PHE A 61 1.18 5.09 -4.06
N LEU A 62 2.28 4.56 -3.54
CA LEU A 62 2.30 3.53 -2.51
C LEU A 62 2.83 4.11 -1.20
N LEU A 63 2.28 3.68 -0.07
CA LEU A 63 2.87 3.89 1.25
C LEU A 63 3.32 2.55 1.82
N VAL A 64 4.60 2.45 2.16
CA VAL A 64 5.24 1.25 2.72
C VAL A 64 6.08 1.60 3.95
N ARG A 65 6.34 0.62 4.82
CA ARG A 65 7.35 0.76 5.89
C ARG A 65 8.74 0.71 5.25
N SER A 66 9.68 1.49 5.73
CA SER A 66 11.10 1.35 5.39
C SER A 66 11.91 1.12 6.65
N GLU A 67 12.90 0.24 6.59
CA GLU A 67 13.85 0.06 7.70
C GLU A 67 14.73 1.28 7.92
N GLU A 68 15.12 1.97 6.84
CA GLU A 68 16.00 3.15 6.89
C GLU A 68 15.23 4.43 7.28
N HIS A 69 14.05 4.62 6.71
CA HIS A 69 13.32 5.89 6.81
C HIS A 69 12.05 5.81 7.68
N GLY A 70 11.75 4.65 8.26
CA GLY A 70 10.50 4.36 8.97
C GLY A 70 9.32 4.18 8.01
N GLY A 71 9.04 5.18 7.17
CA GLY A 71 8.04 5.12 6.11
C GLY A 71 8.46 5.90 4.87
N VAL A 72 8.05 5.40 3.71
CA VAL A 72 8.29 6.06 2.42
C VAL A 72 7.03 6.03 1.55
N VAL A 73 6.88 7.08 0.76
CA VAL A 73 5.94 7.15 -0.36
C VAL A 73 6.68 6.80 -1.64
N LEU A 74 6.17 5.85 -2.40
CA LEU A 74 6.69 5.46 -3.71
C LEU A 74 5.74 5.92 -4.81
N GLY A 75 6.26 6.35 -5.95
CA GLY A 75 5.47 6.73 -7.12
C GLY A 75 6.16 6.39 -8.43
N ALA A 76 5.53 6.75 -9.54
CA ALA A 76 6.02 6.44 -10.88
C ALA A 76 7.43 6.97 -11.14
N ARG A 77 8.15 6.34 -12.08
CA ARG A 77 9.50 6.73 -12.52
C ARG A 77 10.54 6.71 -11.38
N GLY A 78 10.35 5.83 -10.39
CA GLY A 78 11.28 5.68 -9.27
C GLY A 78 11.22 6.81 -8.25
N ALA A 79 10.10 7.56 -8.21
CA ALA A 79 9.89 8.55 -7.18
C ALA A 79 9.80 7.87 -5.81
N GLU A 80 10.64 8.32 -4.87
CA GLU A 80 10.63 7.85 -3.49
C GLU A 80 10.82 9.04 -2.56
N ARG A 81 9.97 9.16 -1.54
CA ARG A 81 10.03 10.25 -0.56
C ARG A 81 9.85 9.71 0.87
N PRO A 82 10.83 9.89 1.75
CA PRO A 82 10.66 9.68 3.19
C PRO A 82 9.52 10.54 3.75
N LEU A 83 8.72 10.01 4.68
CA LEU A 83 7.61 10.76 5.28
C LEU A 83 8.06 12.05 6.00
N ALA A 84 9.28 12.05 6.51
CA ALA A 84 9.90 13.21 7.16
C ALA A 84 10.26 14.33 6.17
N ALA A 85 10.36 14.03 4.87
CA ALA A 85 10.73 15.00 3.83
C ALA A 85 9.53 15.59 3.08
N LEU A 86 8.30 15.10 3.33
CA LEU A 86 7.11 15.47 2.55
C LEU A 86 6.74 16.95 2.63
N ASP A 87 7.12 17.67 3.69
CA ASP A 87 6.82 19.11 3.79
C ASP A 87 7.74 19.96 2.90
N ALA A 88 8.96 19.47 2.63
CA ALA A 88 9.92 20.14 1.76
C ALA A 88 9.76 19.74 0.29
N ASP A 89 9.47 18.46 0.04
CA ASP A 89 9.19 17.92 -1.29
C ASP A 89 8.11 16.82 -1.19
N PRO A 90 6.84 17.15 -1.51
CA PRO A 90 5.74 16.20 -1.42
C PRO A 90 5.82 15.09 -2.47
N GLY A 91 6.64 15.26 -3.52
CA GLY A 91 6.82 14.29 -4.59
C GLY A 91 5.49 13.79 -5.17
N PRO A 92 5.20 12.47 -5.13
CA PRO A 92 3.94 11.92 -5.62
C PRO A 92 2.67 12.53 -4.98
N LEU A 93 2.77 13.10 -3.78
CA LEU A 93 1.64 13.69 -3.07
C LEU A 93 1.27 15.10 -3.56
N ALA A 94 2.08 15.73 -4.42
CA ALA A 94 1.90 17.12 -4.83
C ALA A 94 0.51 17.43 -5.43
N VAL A 95 -0.14 16.43 -6.05
CA VAL A 95 -1.44 16.56 -6.72
C VAL A 95 -2.66 16.28 -5.83
N PHE A 96 -2.45 15.88 -4.57
CA PHE A 96 -3.53 15.46 -3.65
C PHE A 96 -3.99 16.58 -2.71
N GLY A 97 -3.44 17.79 -2.88
CA GLY A 97 -3.84 18.98 -2.14
C GLY A 97 -3.31 19.05 -0.69
N PRO A 98 -3.69 20.12 0.03
CA PRO A 98 -3.26 20.35 1.40
C PRO A 98 -3.71 19.22 2.34
N GLY A 99 -2.83 18.77 3.25
CA GLY A 99 -3.13 17.74 4.24
C GLY A 99 -2.86 16.29 3.80
N ALA A 100 -2.53 16.05 2.54
CA ALA A 100 -2.19 14.72 2.04
C ALA A 100 -1.00 14.09 2.81
N ALA A 101 0.05 14.87 3.06
CA ALA A 101 1.21 14.41 3.83
C ALA A 101 0.83 14.00 5.26
N ASP A 102 -0.04 14.77 5.93
CA ASP A 102 -0.49 14.47 7.29
C ASP A 102 -1.40 13.24 7.34
N ALA A 103 -2.28 13.08 6.35
CA ALA A 103 -3.08 11.88 6.20
C ALA A 103 -2.20 10.63 6.02
N VAL A 104 -1.16 10.71 5.17
CA VAL A 104 -0.19 9.62 4.97
C VAL A 104 0.57 9.30 6.26
N ARG A 105 1.06 10.30 6.99
CA ARG A 105 1.76 10.11 8.28
C ARG A 105 0.85 9.48 9.33
N ARG A 106 -0.39 9.97 9.44
CA ARG A 106 -1.39 9.42 10.37
C ARG A 106 -1.68 7.97 10.03
N THR A 107 -1.93 7.65 8.75
CA THR A 107 -2.16 6.26 8.33
C THR A 107 -0.96 5.39 8.67
N HIS A 108 0.27 5.83 8.37
CA HIS A 108 1.49 5.08 8.68
C HIS A 108 1.66 4.77 10.18
N SER A 109 1.16 5.64 11.07
CA SER A 109 1.25 5.45 12.52
C SER A 109 0.32 4.36 13.08
N PHE A 110 -0.65 3.86 12.30
CA PHE A 110 -1.56 2.85 12.82
C PHE A 110 -0.85 1.51 13.04
N PRO A 111 -1.11 0.84 14.17
CA PRO A 111 -0.43 -0.42 14.52
C PRO A 111 -0.75 -1.58 13.57
N HIS A 112 -1.86 -1.47 12.83
CA HIS A 112 -2.35 -2.49 11.91
C HIS A 112 -2.45 -1.97 10.47
N THR A 113 -1.62 -0.99 10.10
CA THR A 113 -1.48 -0.57 8.70
C THR A 113 -1.05 -1.76 7.85
N ALA A 114 -1.67 -1.91 6.68
CA ALA A 114 -1.30 -2.93 5.71
C ALA A 114 0.19 -2.82 5.29
N ASP A 115 0.73 -3.91 4.76
CA ASP A 115 2.12 -3.95 4.28
C ASP A 115 2.33 -2.93 3.17
N ILE A 116 1.39 -2.88 2.23
CA ILE A 116 1.33 -1.89 1.16
C ILE A 116 -0.03 -1.22 1.20
N MET A 117 -0.02 0.10 1.35
CA MET A 117 -1.19 0.93 1.04
C MET A 117 -1.01 1.49 -0.37
N VAL A 118 -1.98 1.27 -1.23
CA VAL A 118 -2.05 1.77 -2.61
C VAL A 118 -3.07 2.89 -2.65
N ASN A 119 -2.69 4.06 -3.13
CA ASN A 119 -3.66 5.10 -3.49
C ASN A 119 -3.67 5.23 -5.02
N SER A 120 -4.87 5.28 -5.60
CA SER A 120 -5.00 5.46 -7.04
C SER A 120 -4.54 6.85 -7.49
N CYS A 121 -4.37 7.02 -8.80
CA CYS A 121 -4.03 8.34 -9.33
C CYS A 121 -5.22 9.30 -9.23
N HIS A 122 -4.90 10.58 -9.07
CA HIS A 122 -5.85 11.69 -9.06
C HIS A 122 -5.58 12.54 -10.31
N ASP A 123 -6.62 12.81 -11.09
CA ASP A 123 -6.56 13.78 -12.18
C ASP A 123 -7.00 15.17 -11.66
N PRO A 124 -6.07 16.14 -11.56
CA PRO A 124 -6.40 17.46 -11.03
C PRO A 124 -7.23 18.33 -11.99
N ASP A 125 -7.33 18.00 -13.28
CA ASP A 125 -8.07 18.78 -14.27
C ASP A 125 -9.57 18.46 -14.25
N ASP A 126 -9.94 17.20 -14.02
CA ASP A 126 -11.34 16.74 -13.92
C ASP A 126 -11.81 16.55 -12.45
N GLY A 127 -10.90 16.59 -11.47
CA GLY A 127 -11.19 16.28 -10.06
C GLY A 127 -11.54 14.81 -9.83
N GLU A 128 -11.33 13.97 -10.84
CA GLU A 128 -11.62 12.54 -10.86
C GLU A 128 -10.52 11.81 -10.07
N VAL A 129 -10.94 11.15 -8.99
CA VAL A 129 -10.13 10.16 -8.29
C VAL A 129 -10.50 8.80 -8.88
N LEU A 130 -9.55 8.10 -9.50
CA LEU A 130 -9.83 6.76 -10.04
C LEU A 130 -10.14 5.80 -8.89
N ALA A 131 -11.40 5.52 -8.61
CA ALA A 131 -11.75 4.52 -7.60
C ALA A 131 -11.38 3.11 -8.11
N PHE A 132 -10.85 2.26 -7.22
CA PHE A 132 -10.66 0.82 -7.45
C PHE A 132 -12.00 0.04 -7.40
N GLU A 133 -13.13 0.73 -7.18
CA GLU A 133 -14.49 0.20 -7.28
C GLU A 133 -15.44 1.22 -7.96
N GLU A 134 -16.37 0.76 -8.81
CA GLU A 134 -17.46 1.60 -9.34
C GLU A 134 -18.49 1.88 -8.23
N GLN A 135 -18.35 2.98 -7.47
CA GLN A 135 -19.48 3.51 -6.74
C GLN A 135 -19.44 5.03 -6.58
N ILE A 136 -20.52 5.66 -7.03
CA ILE A 136 -20.84 7.08 -6.86
C ILE A 136 -21.16 7.30 -5.37
N GLY A 137 -20.15 7.69 -4.58
CA GLY A 137 -20.31 8.15 -3.19
C GLY A 137 -19.34 7.52 -2.20
N SER A 138 -18.43 8.32 -1.66
CA SER A 138 -17.49 7.91 -0.61
C SER A 138 -18.03 8.27 0.78
N HIS A 139 -18.24 7.26 1.63
CA HIS A 139 -18.39 7.43 3.08
C HIS A 139 -17.32 6.54 3.72
N GLY A 140 -16.27 7.13 4.30
CA GLY A 140 -15.22 6.35 4.98
C GLY A 140 -13.90 7.05 5.29
N GLY A 141 -13.63 8.25 4.75
CA GLY A 141 -12.48 9.08 5.12
C GLY A 141 -12.93 10.31 5.92
N LEU A 142 -12.22 10.65 7.00
CA LEU A 142 -12.53 11.76 7.93
C LEU A 142 -13.01 13.04 7.19
N GLY A 143 -14.31 13.27 7.29
CA GLY A 143 -15.07 14.33 6.66
C GLY A 143 -16.45 14.40 7.32
N GLY A 144 -16.43 14.66 8.63
CA GLY A 144 -17.54 14.95 9.51
C GLY A 144 -17.00 15.65 10.75
#